data_AF-A0A2H0VIK4-F1
#
_entry.id   AF-A0A2H0VIK4-F1
#
_cell.length_a   1.000
_cell.length_b   1.000
_cell.length_c   1.000
_cell.angle_alpha   90.00
_cell.angle_beta   90.00
_cell.angle_gamma   90.00
#
_symmetry.space_group_name_H-M   'P 1'
#
loop_
_entity.id
_entity.type
_entity.pdbx_description
1 polymer ?
#
loop_
_entity_poly.entity_id
_entity_poly.type
_entity_poly.pdbx_seq_one_letter_code
_entity_poly.pdbx_strand_id
1 'polypeptide(L)'
;MFETYIYQPFFNILVGLYELLGVISPDLADMGIAVIIFSLIVRFLLFPLTLASERSEEEKQKITDQVNEAKRIFSHEPIRLHTEIKNIMRANVRSVIATTANLLIGLAIIIMLYRIFTTGLEGADFYLLYDFMPRPTHINLMFLGKYDLSHTNATLNIIQSLMIFIVEVLVALRSPFPIRRKDKALLQIVLPVGSFIIFM
;
A
#
# COMPACT_ATOMS: atom_id res chain seq x y z
N MET A 1 13.45 -8.62 14.75
CA MET A 1 12.41 -7.64 15.16
C MET A 1 11.37 -7.42 14.06
N PHE A 2 11.72 -7.07 12.82
CA PHE A 2 10.74 -6.95 11.71
C PHE A 2 9.99 -8.27 11.43
N GLU A 3 10.71 -9.39 11.45
CA GLU A 3 10.16 -10.74 11.28
C GLU A 3 9.00 -11.04 12.25
N THR A 4 9.22 -10.82 13.54
CA THR A 4 8.34 -11.27 14.61
C THR A 4 7.12 -10.36 14.79
N TYR A 5 7.28 -9.05 14.58
CA TYR A 5 6.22 -8.08 14.87
C TYR A 5 5.37 -7.69 13.66
N ILE A 6 5.91 -7.82 12.44
CA ILE A 6 5.21 -7.40 11.22
C ILE A 6 4.96 -8.62 10.34
N TYR A 7 6.01 -9.37 10.00
CA TYR A 7 5.88 -10.46 9.04
C TYR A 7 5.06 -11.63 9.61
N GLN A 8 5.41 -12.10 10.82
CA GLN A 8 4.78 -13.24 11.47
C GLN A 8 3.26 -13.08 11.69
N PRO A 9 2.74 -12.01 12.32
CA PRO A 9 1.29 -11.89 12.53
C PRO A 9 0.52 -11.82 11.22
N PHE A 10 1.04 -11.10 10.23
CA PHE A 10 0.36 -10.98 8.95
C PHE A 10 0.42 -12.30 8.16
N PHE A 11 1.54 -13.02 8.20
CA PHE A 11 1.69 -14.34 7.57
C PHE A 11 0.70 -15.35 8.15
N ASN A 12 0.58 -15.38 9.49
CA ASN A 12 -0.37 -16.25 10.17
C ASN A 12 -1.82 -15.92 9.80
N ILE A 13 -2.19 -14.64 9.70
CA ILE A 13 -3.52 -14.23 9.23
C ILE A 13 -3.76 -14.74 7.81
N LEU A 14 -2.79 -14.56 6.91
CA LEU A 14 -2.96 -14.97 5.51
C LEU A 14 -3.08 -16.49 5.36
N VAL A 15 -2.24 -17.26 6.06
CA VAL A 15 -2.32 -18.74 6.06
C VAL A 15 -3.63 -19.21 6.68
N GLY A 16 -4.09 -18.55 7.75
CA GLY A 16 -5.39 -18.86 8.37
C GLY A 16 -6.56 -18.56 7.45
N LEU A 17 -6.49 -17.49 6.66
CA LEU A 17 -7.50 -17.20 5.63
C LEU A 17 -7.47 -18.24 4.51
N TYR A 18 -6.28 -18.63 4.05
CA TYR A 18 -6.12 -19.67 3.03
C TYR A 18 -6.73 -21.00 3.49
N GLU A 19 -6.45 -21.40 4.73
CA GLU A 19 -7.01 -22.63 5.27
C GLU A 19 -8.51 -22.54 5.52
N LEU A 20 -9.00 -21.42 6.06
CA LEU A 20 -10.42 -21.20 6.24
C LEU A 20 -11.18 -21.31 4.91
N LEU A 21 -10.60 -20.79 3.83
CA LEU A 21 -11.14 -20.98 2.48
C LEU A 21 -11.15 -22.45 2.06
N GLY A 22 -10.06 -23.19 2.32
CA GLY A 22 -9.99 -24.63 2.04
C GLY A 22 -10.98 -25.48 2.84
N VAL A 23 -11.29 -25.09 4.08
CA VAL A 23 -12.34 -25.73 4.91
C VAL A 23 -13.73 -25.46 4.36
N ILE A 24 -13.99 -24.23 3.89
CA ILE A 24 -15.29 -23.83 3.33
C ILE A 24 -15.52 -24.47 1.96
N SER A 25 -14.51 -24.50 1.09
CA SER A 25 -14.55 -25.20 -0.20
C SER A 25 -13.13 -25.55 -0.67
N PRO A 26 -12.81 -26.85 -0.89
CA PRO A 26 -11.51 -27.27 -1.40
C PRO A 26 -11.14 -26.64 -2.75
N ASP A 27 -12.12 -26.39 -3.61
CA ASP A 27 -11.94 -25.75 -4.92
C ASP A 27 -11.69 -24.23 -4.83
N LEU A 28 -11.98 -23.60 -3.68
CA LEU A 28 -11.70 -22.19 -3.39
C LEU A 28 -10.39 -21.99 -2.60
N ALA A 29 -9.62 -23.06 -2.37
CA ALA A 29 -8.31 -23.01 -1.71
C ALA A 29 -7.24 -22.38 -2.64
N ASP A 30 -7.45 -21.10 -2.91
CA ASP A 30 -6.72 -20.29 -3.87
C ASP A 30 -6.01 -19.15 -3.13
N MET A 31 -4.69 -19.08 -3.28
CA MET A 31 -3.89 -18.08 -2.57
C MET A 31 -4.24 -16.65 -3.02
N GLY A 32 -4.58 -16.45 -4.28
CA GLY A 32 -4.97 -15.12 -4.77
C GLY A 32 -6.29 -14.65 -4.15
N ILE A 33 -7.27 -15.55 -3.96
CA ILE A 33 -8.50 -15.23 -3.23
C ILE A 33 -8.19 -14.89 -1.77
N ALA A 34 -7.33 -15.67 -1.10
CA ALA A 34 -6.90 -15.39 0.26
C ALA A 34 -6.26 -14.00 0.39
N VAL A 35 -5.40 -13.62 -0.56
CA VAL A 35 -4.76 -12.30 -0.60
C VAL A 35 -5.76 -11.18 -0.86
N ILE A 36 -6.77 -11.38 -1.73
CA ILE A 36 -7.83 -10.40 -1.96
C ILE A 36 -8.61 -10.14 -0.67
N ILE A 37 -9.07 -11.20 0.01
CA ILE A 37 -9.82 -11.11 1.27
C ILE A 37 -8.96 -10.46 2.35
N PHE A 38 -7.70 -10.87 2.46
CA PHE A 38 -6.74 -10.25 3.38
C PHE A 38 -6.62 -8.75 3.13
N SER A 39 -6.47 -8.34 1.86
CA SER A 39 -6.39 -6.92 1.48
C SER A 39 -7.64 -6.16 1.89
N LEU A 40 -8.84 -6.75 1.75
CA LEU A 40 -10.10 -6.12 2.14
C LEU A 40 -10.22 -5.95 3.65
N ILE A 41 -9.82 -6.96 4.43
CA ILE A 41 -9.80 -6.90 5.90
C ILE A 41 -8.85 -5.79 6.35
N VAL A 42 -7.63 -5.78 5.80
CA VAL A 42 -6.65 -4.73 6.11
C VAL A 42 -7.18 -3.36 5.71
N ARG A 43 -7.80 -3.22 4.53
CA ARG A 43 -8.41 -1.96 4.06
C ARG A 43 -9.51 -1.49 5.01
N PHE A 44 -10.32 -2.41 5.53
CA PHE A 44 -11.39 -2.11 6.48
C PHE A 44 -10.84 -1.64 7.83
N LEU A 45 -9.80 -2.32 8.35
CA LEU A 45 -9.13 -1.91 9.59
C LEU A 45 -8.42 -0.56 9.44
N LEU A 46 -7.83 -0.30 8.28
CA LEU A 46 -7.15 0.97 7.96
C LEU A 46 -8.10 2.04 7.44
N PHE A 47 -9.38 1.75 7.23
CA PHE A 47 -10.37 2.70 6.74
C PHE A 47 -10.47 3.97 7.60
N PRO A 48 -10.55 3.91 8.94
CA PRO A 48 -10.56 5.12 9.77
C PRO A 48 -9.27 5.95 9.62
N LEU A 49 -8.12 5.29 9.47
CA LEU A 49 -6.83 5.96 9.25
C LEU A 49 -6.77 6.60 7.85
N THR A 50 -7.36 5.94 6.86
CA THR A 50 -7.43 6.41 5.47
C THR A 50 -8.32 7.65 5.40
N LEU A 51 -9.47 7.66 6.06
CA LEU A 51 -10.34 8.85 6.17
C LEU A 51 -9.62 10.02 6.85
N ALA A 52 -8.83 9.76 7.90
CA ALA A 52 -8.02 10.79 8.54
C ALA A 52 -6.94 11.33 7.58
N SER A 53 -6.39 10.47 6.71
CA SER A 53 -5.42 10.85 5.68
C SER A 53 -6.07 11.65 4.54
N GLU A 54 -7.33 11.39 4.18
CA GLU A 54 -8.05 12.19 3.19
C GLU A 54 -8.34 13.62 3.68
N ARG A 55 -8.75 13.78 4.95
CA ARG A 55 -8.86 15.12 5.58
C ARG A 55 -7.53 15.87 5.57
N SER A 56 -6.44 15.13 5.65
CA SER A 56 -5.09 15.67 5.61
C SER A 56 -4.73 16.24 4.23
N GLU A 57 -5.40 15.87 3.14
CA GLU A 57 -5.15 16.44 1.80
C GLU A 57 -5.54 17.92 1.70
N GLU A 58 -6.67 18.32 2.31
CA GLU A 58 -7.06 19.74 2.36
C GLU A 58 -6.08 20.54 3.23
N GLU A 59 -5.65 19.96 4.36
CA GLU A 59 -4.63 20.54 5.23
C GLU A 59 -3.27 20.64 4.53
N LYS A 60 -2.89 19.66 3.71
CA LYS A 60 -1.65 19.70 2.91
C LYS A 60 -1.64 20.83 1.91
N GLN A 61 -2.77 21.15 1.28
CA GLN A 61 -2.85 22.31 0.41
C GLN A 61 -2.69 23.61 1.21
N LYS A 62 -3.35 23.75 2.37
CA LYS A 62 -3.17 24.90 3.27
C LYS A 62 -1.71 25.05 3.73
N ILE A 63 -1.06 23.95 4.09
CA ILE A 63 0.37 23.91 4.43
C ILE A 63 1.21 24.36 3.22
N THR A 64 0.92 23.85 2.03
CA THR A 64 1.64 24.20 0.81
C THR A 64 1.51 25.68 0.49
N ASP A 65 0.31 26.24 0.62
CA ASP A 65 0.04 27.66 0.40
C ASP A 65 0.75 28.53 1.45
N GLN A 66 0.71 28.15 2.73
CA GLN A 66 1.46 28.81 3.80
C GLN A 66 2.98 28.76 3.58
N VAL A 67 3.51 27.62 3.11
CA VAL A 67 4.93 27.48 2.78
C VAL A 67 5.30 28.36 1.58
N ASN A 68 4.45 28.43 0.56
CA ASN A 68 4.68 29.30 -0.59
C ASN A 68 4.64 30.78 -0.21
N GLU A 69 3.72 31.17 0.67
CA GLU A 69 3.65 32.53 1.19
C GLU A 69 4.88 32.87 2.05
N ALA A 70 5.30 31.97 2.94
CA ALA A 70 6.54 32.12 3.70
C ALA A 70 7.76 32.26 2.79
N LYS A 71 7.83 31.48 1.69
CA LYS A 71 8.90 31.61 0.68
C LYS A 71 8.91 32.97 -0.02
N ARG A 72 7.74 33.58 -0.25
CA ARG A 72 7.64 34.93 -0.83
C ARG A 72 8.10 36.00 0.16
N ILE A 73 7.56 35.97 1.37
CA ILE A 73 7.84 36.96 2.42
C ILE A 73 9.31 36.89 2.87
N PHE A 74 9.84 35.69 3.11
CA PHE A 74 11.19 35.48 3.66
C PHE A 74 12.21 35.08 2.58
N SER A 75 11.97 35.45 1.32
CA SER A 75 12.84 35.14 0.18
C SER A 75 14.30 35.57 0.37
N HIS A 76 14.52 36.65 1.12
CA HIS A 76 15.85 37.22 1.39
C HIS A 76 16.42 36.82 2.76
N GLU A 77 15.69 36.04 3.56
CA GLU A 77 16.08 35.65 4.92
C GLU A 77 16.00 34.12 5.11
N PRO A 78 17.00 33.36 4.63
CA PRO A 78 16.95 31.89 4.62
C PRO A 78 16.81 31.27 6.02
N ILE A 79 17.43 31.88 7.04
CA ILE A 79 17.35 31.41 8.44
C ILE A 79 15.91 31.53 8.98
N ARG A 80 15.23 32.65 8.70
CA ARG A 80 13.83 32.84 9.10
C ARG A 80 12.90 31.94 8.31
N LEU A 81 13.13 31.77 7.01
CA LEU A 81 12.38 30.85 6.16
C LEU A 81 12.38 29.41 6.70
N HIS A 82 13.56 28.88 7.06
CA HIS A 82 13.66 27.53 7.63
C HIS A 82 12.89 27.38 8.94
N THR A 83 12.94 28.40 9.79
CA THR A 83 12.23 28.41 11.08
C THR A 83 10.72 28.43 10.88
N GLU A 84 10.23 29.25 9.95
CA GLU A 84 8.80 29.37 9.65
C GLU A 84 8.24 28.08 9.03
N ILE A 85 8.95 27.49 8.07
CA ILE A 85 8.59 26.18 7.51
C ILE A 85 8.49 25.12 8.62
N LYS A 86 9.45 25.11 9.55
CA LYS A 86 9.42 24.17 10.69
C LYS A 86 8.21 24.41 11.60
N ASN A 87 7.82 25.67 11.83
CA ASN A 87 6.64 26.02 12.63
C ASN A 87 5.34 25.55 11.94
N ILE A 88 5.21 25.83 10.64
CA ILE A 88 4.06 25.38 9.82
C ILE A 88 3.93 23.85 9.85
N MET A 89 5.04 23.12 9.70
CA MET A 89 5.03 21.65 9.77
C MET A 89 4.67 21.13 11.17
N ARG A 90 5.16 21.80 12.24
CA ARG A 90 4.84 21.43 13.63
C ARG A 90 3.38 21.66 13.99
N ALA A 91 2.75 22.70 13.46
CA ALA A 91 1.34 22.97 13.67
C ALA A 91 0.45 21.88 13.05
N ASN A 92 0.93 21.17 12.02
CA ASN A 92 0.16 20.20 11.24
C ASN A 92 0.68 18.75 11.34
N VAL A 93 1.37 18.41 12.44
CA VAL A 93 2.03 17.09 12.65
C VAL A 93 1.07 15.92 12.46
N ARG A 94 -0.20 16.07 12.87
CA ARG A 94 -1.20 15.00 12.78
C ARG A 94 -1.43 14.54 11.34
N SER A 95 -1.55 15.48 10.41
CA SER A 95 -1.80 15.22 8.98
C SER A 95 -0.57 14.57 8.31
N VAL A 96 0.62 15.05 8.67
CA VAL A 96 1.90 14.48 8.21
C VAL A 96 2.05 13.03 8.68
N ILE A 97 1.83 12.76 9.98
CA ILE A 97 1.93 11.41 10.55
C ILE A 97 0.91 10.47 9.92
N ALA A 98 -0.35 10.89 9.77
CA ALA A 98 -1.38 10.03 9.17
C ALA A 98 -1.00 9.60 7.75
N THR A 99 -0.53 10.54 6.93
CA THR A 99 -0.10 10.28 5.55
C THR A 99 1.09 9.32 5.51
N THR A 100 2.14 9.60 6.29
CA THR A 100 3.35 8.77 6.30
C THR A 100 3.06 7.37 6.85
N ALA A 101 2.22 7.26 7.88
CA ALA A 101 1.81 5.97 8.42
C ALA A 101 1.07 5.14 7.37
N ASN A 102 0.11 5.72 6.64
CA ASN A 102 -0.62 5.01 5.60
C ASN A 102 0.33 4.47 4.50
N LEU A 103 1.29 5.29 4.06
CA LEU A 103 2.29 4.89 3.06
C LEU A 103 3.20 3.77 3.58
N LEU A 104 3.69 3.87 4.81
CA LEU A 104 4.55 2.85 5.42
C LEU A 104 3.82 1.51 5.58
N ILE A 105 2.55 1.53 5.96
CA ILE A 105 1.73 0.32 6.08
C ILE A 105 1.55 -0.34 4.70
N GLY A 106 1.27 0.46 3.66
CA GLY A 106 1.20 -0.04 2.29
C GLY A 106 2.49 -0.72 1.82
N LEU A 107 3.64 -0.07 2.09
CA LEU A 107 4.94 -0.64 1.75
C LEU A 107 5.23 -1.94 2.52
N ALA A 108 4.88 -2.00 3.81
CA ALA A 108 5.05 -3.20 4.62
C ALA A 108 4.24 -4.38 4.07
N ILE A 109 3.00 -4.15 3.62
CA ILE A 109 2.14 -5.17 3.00
C ILE A 109 2.77 -5.68 1.70
N ILE A 110 3.28 -4.79 0.85
CA ILE A 110 3.92 -5.18 -0.42
C ILE A 110 5.15 -6.05 -0.16
N ILE A 111 6.04 -5.63 0.74
CA ILE A 111 7.26 -6.39 1.10
C ILE A 111 6.89 -7.77 1.66
N MET A 112 5.87 -7.82 2.51
CA MET A 112 5.38 -9.07 3.08
C MET A 112 4.83 -10.02 2.00
N LEU A 113 3.96 -9.54 1.11
CA LEU A 113 3.41 -10.36 0.02
C LEU A 113 4.51 -10.85 -0.91
N TYR A 114 5.45 -9.99 -1.28
CA TYR A 114 6.63 -10.38 -2.06
C TYR A 114 7.41 -11.50 -1.38
N ARG A 115 7.66 -11.39 -0.08
CA ARG A 115 8.34 -12.44 0.69
C ARG A 115 7.54 -13.73 0.72
N ILE A 116 6.23 -13.68 0.92
CA ILE A 116 5.39 -14.90 0.93
C ILE A 116 5.41 -15.61 -0.42
N PHE A 117 5.32 -14.87 -1.52
CA PHE A 117 5.36 -15.44 -2.87
C PHE A 117 6.76 -15.90 -3.29
N THR A 118 7.83 -15.51 -2.58
CA THR A 118 9.21 -15.91 -2.90
C THR A 118 9.80 -16.95 -1.94
N THR A 119 9.55 -16.84 -0.63
CA THR A 119 10.10 -17.73 0.42
C THR A 119 9.07 -18.65 1.06
N GLY A 120 7.79 -18.28 1.03
CA GLY A 120 6.69 -19.16 1.52
C GLY A 120 6.53 -20.45 0.72
N LEU A 121 7.10 -20.48 -0.49
CA LEU A 121 7.14 -21.57 -1.47
C LEU A 121 7.82 -22.87 -0.99
N GLU A 122 8.85 -22.78 -0.15
CA GLU A 122 9.67 -23.95 0.21
C GLU A 122 9.25 -24.59 1.53
N GLY A 123 8.21 -24.06 2.18
CA GLY A 123 7.89 -24.39 3.57
C GLY A 123 8.93 -23.89 4.58
N ALA A 124 9.90 -23.09 4.12
CA ALA A 124 10.99 -22.53 4.90
C ALA A 124 10.48 -21.60 6.02
N ASP A 125 9.33 -20.96 5.84
CA ASP A 125 8.73 -20.04 6.82
C ASP A 125 7.63 -20.70 7.68
N PHE A 126 7.37 -22.01 7.55
CA PHE A 126 6.35 -22.69 8.37
C PHE A 126 6.69 -22.72 9.87
N TYR A 127 7.96 -22.53 10.25
CA TYR A 127 8.36 -22.35 11.65
C TYR A 127 7.84 -21.04 12.27
N LEU A 128 7.40 -20.07 11.45
CA LEU A 128 6.82 -18.81 11.91
C LEU A 128 5.32 -18.92 12.18
N LEU A 129 4.68 -20.04 11.82
CA LEU A 129 3.30 -20.30 12.19
C LEU A 129 3.18 -20.46 13.71
N TYR A 130 2.14 -19.88 14.29
CA TYR A 130 1.82 -20.12 15.68
C TYR A 130 1.42 -21.58 15.91
N ASP A 131 1.64 -22.08 17.12
CA ASP A 131 1.39 -23.49 17.46
C ASP A 131 -0.07 -23.92 17.27
N PHE A 132 -1.01 -22.98 17.31
CA PHE A 132 -2.45 -23.22 17.09
C PHE A 132 -2.86 -23.19 15.61
N MET A 133 -1.95 -22.80 14.71
CA MET A 133 -2.23 -22.74 13.28
C MET A 133 -1.96 -24.09 12.63
N PRO A 134 -2.91 -24.61 11.85
CA PRO A 134 -2.68 -25.83 11.10
C PRO A 134 -1.58 -25.62 10.08
N ARG A 135 -0.82 -26.67 9.83
CA ARG A 135 0.37 -26.66 8.96
C ARG A 135 -0.02 -27.26 7.61
N PRO A 136 -0.38 -26.44 6.61
CA PRO A 136 -0.64 -26.96 5.28
C PRO A 136 0.64 -27.59 4.73
N THR A 137 0.56 -28.83 4.25
CA THR A 137 1.69 -29.55 3.65
C THR A 137 2.10 -28.96 2.31
N HIS A 138 1.16 -28.36 1.58
CA HIS A 138 1.37 -27.66 0.32
C HIS A 138 0.47 -26.43 0.25
N ILE A 139 1.03 -25.26 -0.13
CA ILE A 139 0.25 -24.05 -0.44
C ILE A 139 0.15 -23.96 -1.95
N ASN A 140 -1.07 -23.96 -2.49
CA ASN A 140 -1.30 -23.74 -3.91
C ASN A 140 -1.32 -22.22 -4.19
N LEU A 141 -0.29 -21.73 -4.89
CA LEU A 141 -0.16 -20.32 -5.27
C LEU A 141 -0.86 -19.98 -6.60
N MET A 142 -1.67 -20.89 -7.12
CA MET A 142 -2.50 -20.58 -8.28
C MET A 142 -3.60 -19.58 -7.89
N PHE A 143 -3.85 -18.65 -8.81
CA PHE A 143 -4.97 -17.74 -8.82
C PHE A 143 -5.94 -18.10 -9.95
N LEU A 144 -7.20 -18.29 -9.58
CA LEU A 144 -8.30 -18.81 -10.39
C LEU A 144 -7.96 -20.11 -11.13
N GLY A 145 -7.06 -20.92 -10.57
CA GLY A 145 -6.54 -22.14 -11.21
C GLY A 145 -5.80 -21.90 -12.53
N LYS A 146 -5.49 -20.66 -12.91
CA LYS A 146 -4.93 -20.29 -14.22
C LYS A 146 -3.64 -19.48 -14.13
N TYR A 147 -3.49 -18.64 -13.10
CA TYR A 147 -2.36 -17.74 -12.97
C TYR A 147 -1.48 -18.16 -11.79
N ASP A 148 -0.25 -18.57 -12.07
CA ASP A 148 0.73 -18.83 -11.02
C ASP A 148 1.24 -17.50 -10.45
N LEU A 149 1.07 -17.29 -9.14
CA LEU A 149 1.51 -16.07 -8.45
C LEU A 149 3.00 -16.07 -8.08
N SER A 150 3.68 -17.20 -8.23
CA SER A 150 5.12 -17.35 -7.97
C SER A 150 5.98 -16.71 -9.06
N HIS A 151 5.39 -16.56 -10.24
CA HIS A 151 6.03 -15.99 -11.41
C HIS A 151 5.33 -14.72 -11.85
N THR A 152 6.12 -13.81 -12.40
CA THR A 152 5.56 -12.62 -13.02
C THR A 152 4.63 -12.97 -14.17
N ASN A 153 3.43 -12.38 -14.19
CA ASN A 153 2.45 -12.59 -15.26
C ASN A 153 2.11 -11.26 -15.96
N ALA A 154 2.46 -11.18 -17.24
CA ALA A 154 2.19 -9.98 -18.05
C ALA A 154 0.70 -9.59 -18.09
N THR A 155 -0.23 -10.57 -18.12
CA THR A 155 -1.67 -10.29 -18.15
C THR A 155 -2.14 -9.62 -16.85
N LEU A 156 -1.71 -10.14 -15.70
CA LEU A 156 -2.06 -9.56 -14.40
C LEU A 156 -1.46 -8.16 -14.23
N ASN A 157 -0.21 -7.96 -14.68
CA ASN A 157 0.46 -6.66 -14.61
C ASN A 157 -0.22 -5.60 -15.49
N ILE A 158 -0.67 -5.97 -16.69
CA ILE A 158 -1.43 -5.05 -17.56
C ILE A 158 -2.74 -4.64 -16.88
N ILE A 159 -3.48 -5.60 -16.31
CA ILE A 159 -4.73 -5.33 -15.59
C ILE A 159 -4.48 -4.41 -14.40
N GLN A 160 -3.44 -4.69 -13.61
CA GLN A 160 -3.05 -3.86 -12.47
C GLN A 160 -2.71 -2.43 -12.91
N SER A 161 -1.87 -2.27 -13.93
CA SER A 161 -1.48 -0.94 -14.44
C SER A 161 -2.69 -0.15 -14.96
N LEU A 162 -3.60 -0.81 -15.68
CA LEU A 162 -4.84 -0.19 -16.15
C LEU A 162 -5.77 0.21 -14.99
N MET A 163 -5.88 -0.62 -13.96
CA MET A 163 -6.64 -0.29 -12.75
C MET A 163 -6.06 0.89 -12.00
N ILE A 164 -4.74 0.94 -11.82
CA ILE A 164 -4.06 2.09 -11.19
C ILE A 164 -4.33 3.36 -12.02
N PHE A 165 -4.20 3.28 -13.35
CA PHE A 165 -4.49 4.41 -14.23
C PHE A 165 -5.94 4.90 -14.06
N ILE A 166 -6.92 4.00 -14.07
CA ILE A 166 -8.34 4.37 -13.90
C ILE A 166 -8.57 5.01 -12.52
N VAL A 167 -8.00 4.46 -11.46
CA VAL A 167 -8.12 5.03 -10.10
C VAL A 167 -7.52 6.43 -10.06
N GLU A 168 -6.33 6.63 -10.62
CA GLU A 168 -5.67 7.94 -10.64
C GLU A 168 -6.46 8.97 -11.46
N VAL A 169 -7.05 8.55 -12.58
CA VAL A 169 -7.97 9.39 -13.37
C VAL A 169 -9.20 9.77 -12.54
N LEU A 170 -9.84 8.81 -11.85
CA LEU A 170 -11.01 9.09 -11.01
C LEU A 170 -10.67 10.03 -9.84
N VAL A 171 -9.52 9.84 -9.20
CA VAL A 171 -9.02 10.72 -8.14
C VAL A 171 -8.79 12.12 -8.69
N ALA A 172 -8.15 12.24 -9.85
CA ALA A 172 -7.92 13.54 -10.50
C ALA A 172 -9.22 14.24 -10.97
N LEU A 173 -10.26 13.47 -11.32
CA LEU A 173 -11.58 14.00 -11.68
C LEU A 173 -12.37 14.45 -10.45
N ARG A 174 -12.23 13.75 -9.31
CA ARG A 174 -12.89 14.10 -8.05
C ARG A 174 -12.13 15.11 -7.21
N SER A 175 -10.82 15.31 -7.45
CA SER A 175 -10.01 16.23 -6.67
C SER A 175 -10.49 17.67 -6.90
N PRO A 176 -10.98 18.38 -5.86
CA PRO A 176 -11.46 19.76 -6.00
C PRO A 176 -10.34 20.78 -6.22
N PHE A 177 -9.07 20.34 -6.30
CA PHE A 177 -7.91 21.21 -6.23
C PHE A 177 -7.00 21.08 -7.46
N PRO A 178 -6.40 22.18 -7.95
CA PRO A 178 -5.63 22.19 -9.18
C PRO A 178 -4.25 21.54 -8.99
N ILE A 179 -4.11 20.26 -9.33
CA ILE A 179 -2.81 19.59 -9.40
C ILE A 179 -1.93 20.33 -10.43
N ARG A 180 -0.70 20.71 -10.03
CA ARG A 180 0.29 21.38 -10.90
C ARG A 180 0.57 20.48 -12.12
N ARG A 181 0.61 21.03 -13.34
CA ARG A 181 0.70 20.25 -14.60
C ARG A 181 1.82 19.19 -14.64
N LYS A 182 2.94 19.44 -13.97
CA LYS A 182 4.08 18.50 -13.89
C LYS A 182 3.79 17.29 -12.97
N ASP A 183 3.05 17.53 -11.89
CA ASP A 183 2.69 16.51 -10.91
C ASP A 183 1.57 15.61 -11.48
N LYS A 184 0.67 16.15 -12.32
CA LYS A 184 -0.32 15.37 -13.07
C LYS A 184 0.31 14.32 -13.99
N ALA A 185 1.30 14.71 -14.81
CA ALA A 185 1.93 13.78 -15.75
C ALA A 185 2.75 12.70 -15.02
N LEU A 186 3.41 13.05 -13.92
CA LEU A 186 4.17 12.10 -13.11
C LEU A 186 3.24 11.09 -12.43
N LEU A 187 2.16 11.54 -11.81
CA LEU A 187 1.22 10.66 -11.10
C LEU A 187 0.37 9.82 -12.07
N GLN A 188 -0.12 10.40 -13.17
CA GLN A 188 -1.05 9.71 -14.08
C GLN A 188 -0.37 8.79 -15.09
N ILE A 189 0.89 9.04 -15.46
CA ILE A 189 1.57 8.28 -16.51
C ILE A 189 2.78 7.52 -15.94
N VAL A 190 3.61 8.15 -15.11
CA VAL A 190 4.86 7.53 -14.64
C VAL A 190 4.60 6.45 -13.58
N LEU A 191 3.61 6.61 -12.72
CA LEU A 191 3.26 5.60 -11.71
C LEU A 191 2.72 4.29 -12.31
N PRO A 192 1.71 4.30 -13.21
CA PRO A 192 1.20 3.08 -13.83
C PRO A 192 2.23 2.39 -14.73
N VAL A 193 3.01 3.15 -15.49
CA VAL A 193 4.05 2.61 -16.38
C VAL A 193 5.26 2.13 -15.58
N GLY A 194 5.67 2.86 -14.55
CA GLY A 194 6.74 2.47 -13.64
C GLY A 194 6.38 1.21 -12.85
N SER A 195 5.15 1.11 -12.33
CA SER A 195 4.64 -0.11 -11.71
C SER A 195 4.67 -1.28 -12.70
N PHE A 196 4.19 -1.08 -13.93
CA PHE A 196 4.23 -2.11 -14.96
C PHE A 196 5.66 -2.62 -15.23
N ILE A 197 6.64 -1.73 -15.30
CA ILE A 197 8.05 -2.09 -15.53
C ILE A 197 8.67 -2.77 -14.29
N ILE A 198 8.36 -2.30 -13.07
CA ILE A 198 8.91 -2.88 -11.83
C ILE A 198 8.39 -4.30 -11.59
N PHE A 199 7.14 -4.56 -11.95
CA PHE A 199 6.50 -5.85 -11.72
C PHE A 199 6.58 -6.79 -12.93
N MET A 200 7.14 -6.39 -14.08
CA MET A 200 7.42 -7.26 -15.25
C MET A 200 8.73 -8.04 -15.04
#